data_AF-A0A844CDG6-F1
#
_entry.id   AF-A0A844CDG6-F1
#
_cell.length_a   1.000
_cell.length_b   1.000
_cell.length_c   1.000
_cell.angle_alpha   90.00
_cell.angle_beta   90.00
_cell.angle_gamma   90.00
#
_symmetry.space_group_name_H-M   'P 1'
#
loop_
_entity.id
_entity.type
_entity.pdbx_description
1 polymer ?
#
loop_
_entity_poly.entity_id
_entity_poly.type
_entity_poly.pdbx_seq_one_letter_code
_entity_poly.pdbx_strand_id
1 'polypeptide(L)' 'MSRKGYCLDNSPMENFFSLLKQEMYHGVEQVSYDTLKELIEHYIDYYNHRRIKTKLSGLSPVAYRKQDTQLAA' A
#
# COMPACT_ATOMS: atom_id res chain seq x y z
N MET A 1 -3.94 19.38 3.02
CA MET A 1 -2.90 19.61 1.99
C MET A 1 -1.56 19.71 2.69
N SER A 2 -0.57 18.89 2.31
CA SER A 2 0.78 19.07 2.84
C SER A 2 1.38 20.41 2.37
N ARG A 3 2.30 20.99 3.15
CA ARG A 3 3.00 22.23 2.76
C ARG A 3 3.69 22.02 1.41
N LYS A 4 3.58 23.00 0.50
CA LYS A 4 4.28 23.00 -0.79
C LYS A 4 5.79 22.79 -0.55
N GLY A 5 6.33 21.67 -1.03
CA GLY A 5 7.74 21.27 -0.82
C GLY A 5 7.99 20.24 0.29
N TYR A 6 7.00 19.90 1.11
CA TYR A 6 7.07 18.84 2.14
C TYR A 6 6.10 17.71 1.80
N CYS A 7 6.32 17.02 0.68
CA CYS A 7 5.42 15.96 0.19
C CYS A 7 5.65 14.59 0.86
N LEU A 8 6.41 14.54 1.95
CA LEU A 8 6.87 13.30 2.58
C LEU A 8 5.72 12.35 2.96
N ASP A 9 4.58 12.88 3.40
CA ASP A 9 3.41 12.05 3.76
C ASP A 9 2.37 11.95 2.64
N ASN A 10 2.18 13.03 1.88
CA ASN A 10 1.13 13.09 0.86
C ASN A 10 1.45 12.22 -0.35
N SER A 11 2.70 12.25 -0.82
CA SER A 11 3.09 11.52 -2.04
C SER A 11 3.05 10.00 -1.88
N PRO A 12 3.53 9.40 -0.76
CA PRO A 12 3.39 7.96 -0.55
C PRO A 12 1.93 7.50 -0.44
N MET A 13 1.07 8.29 0.23
CA MET A 13 -0.35 7.96 0.36
C MET A 13 -1.10 8.10 -0.97
N GLU A 14 -0.81 9.13 -1.77
CA GLU A 14 -1.37 9.29 -3.11
C GLU A 14 -0.99 8.11 -4.02
N ASN A 15 0.26 7.65 -3.93
CA ASN A 15 0.71 6.45 -4.65
C ASN A 15 -0.04 5.19 -4.19
N PHE A 16 -0.18 4.99 -2.88
CA PHE A 16 -0.96 3.86 -2.33
C PHE A 16 -2.39 3.84 -2.85
N PHE A 17 -3.12 4.97 -2.80
CA PHE A 17 -4.50 5.03 -3.27
C PHE A 17 -4.62 4.87 -4.80
N SER A 18 -3.62 5.31 -5.56
CA SER A 18 -3.59 5.11 -7.01
C SER A 18 -3.46 3.62 -7.35
N LEU A 19 -2.55 2.91 -6.67
CA LEU A 19 -2.37 1.46 -6.82
C LEU A 19 -3.60 0.68 -6.36
N LEU A 20 -4.17 1.03 -5.19
CA LEU A 20 -5.40 0.42 -4.67
C LEU A 20 -6.50 0.47 -5.72
N LYS A 21 -6.76 1.67 -6.28
CA LYS A 21 -7.83 1.85 -7.26
C LYS A 21 -7.56 1.08 -8.55
N GLN A 22 -6.33 1.13 -9.06
CA GLN A 22 -5.96 0.44 -10.30
C GLN A 22 -6.04 -1.08 -10.14
N GLU A 23 -5.51 -1.63 -9.05
CA GLU A 23 -5.41 -3.08 -8.83
C GLU A 23 -6.76 -3.69 -8.39
N MET A 24 -7.65 -2.92 -7.74
CA MET A 24 -8.97 -3.41 -7.29
C MET A 24 -10.10 -3.22 -8.32
N TYR A 25 -10.15 -2.10 -9.05
CA TYR A 25 -11.33 -1.75 -9.88
C TYR A 25 -11.24 -2.18 -11.34
N HIS A 26 -10.16 -2.83 -11.78
CA HIS A 26 -10.03 -3.28 -13.16
C HIS A 26 -11.12 -4.33 -13.51
N GLY A 27 -12.26 -3.87 -14.03
CA GLY A 27 -13.36 -4.71 -14.52
C GLY A 27 -14.49 -5.02 -13.53
N VAL A 28 -14.55 -4.35 -12.37
CA VAL A 28 -15.62 -4.57 -11.36
C VAL A 28 -16.44 -3.29 -11.20
N GLU A 29 -17.62 -3.25 -11.81
CA GLU A 29 -18.42 -2.02 -11.85
C GLU A 29 -19.25 -1.79 -10.58
N GLN A 30 -19.63 -2.84 -9.82
CA GLN A 30 -20.52 -2.67 -8.66
C GLN A 30 -20.28 -3.75 -7.59
N VAL A 31 -19.88 -3.31 -6.39
CA VAL A 31 -19.81 -4.13 -5.17
C VAL A 31 -20.59 -3.44 -4.05
N SER A 32 -21.22 -4.21 -3.16
CA SER A 32 -21.86 -3.65 -1.97
C SER A 32 -20.82 -2.97 -1.09
N TYR A 33 -21.28 -2.11 -0.16
CA TYR A 33 -20.39 -1.48 0.81
C TYR A 33 -19.60 -2.53 1.61
N ASP A 34 -20.26 -3.58 2.09
CA ASP A 34 -19.63 -4.63 2.89
C ASP A 34 -18.56 -5.38 2.09
N THR A 35 -18.86 -5.75 0.85
CA THR A 35 -17.89 -6.40 -0.04
C THR A 35 -16.72 -5.46 -0.37
N LEU A 36 -16.98 -4.18 -0.61
CA LEU A 36 -15.92 -3.19 -0.83
C LEU A 36 -15.01 -3.07 0.39
N LYS A 37 -15.59 -3.05 1.59
CA LYS A 37 -14.84 -2.99 2.85
C LYS A 37 -13.93 -4.21 3.00
N GLU A 38 -14.47 -5.42 2.80
CA GLU A 38 -13.67 -6.65 2.87
C GLU A 38 -12.54 -6.65 1.85
N LEU A 39 -12.81 -6.26 0.61
CA LEU A 39 -11.79 -6.17 -0.44
C LEU A 39 -10.67 -5.18 -0.08
N ILE A 40 -11.02 -4.02 0.49
CA ILE A 40 -10.03 -3.04 0.95
C ILE A 40 -9.18 -3.60 2.09
N GLU A 41 -9.81 -4.26 3.08
CA GLU A 41 -9.09 -4.89 4.20
C GLU A 41 -8.11 -5.97 3.72
N HIS A 42 -8.57 -6.83 2.79
CA HIS A 42 -7.72 -7.84 2.15
C HIS A 42 -6.57 -7.23 1.35
N TYR A 43 -6.84 -6.16 0.61
CA TYR A 43 -5.80 -5.47 -0.15
C TYR A 43 -4.74 -4.85 0.77
N ILE A 44 -5.15 -4.27 1.91
CA ILE A 44 -4.23 -3.70 2.89
C ILE A 44 -3.32 -4.78 3.49
N ASP A 45 -3.86 -5.95 3.84
CA ASP A 45 -3.05 -7.10 4.29
C ASP A 45 -2.04 -7.51 3.22
N TYR A 46 -2.51 -7.74 2.00
CA TYR A 46 -1.66 -8.10 0.87
C TYR A 46 -0.55 -7.07 0.65
N TYR A 47 -0.90 -5.78 0.60
CA TYR A 47 0.04 -4.69 0.34
C TYR A 47 1.16 -4.66 1.39
N ASN A 48 0.81 -4.80 2.67
CA ASN A 48 1.76 -4.67 3.77
C ASN A 48 2.60 -5.92 4.00
N HIS A 49 2.01 -7.11 3.85
CA HIS A 49 2.63 -8.35 4.27
C HIS A 49 3.15 -9.22 3.12
N ARG A 50 2.55 -9.14 1.92
CA ARG A 50 2.81 -10.09 0.83
C ARG A 50 3.31 -9.44 -0.46
N ARG A 51 3.08 -8.15 -0.67
CA ARG A 51 3.47 -7.44 -1.89
C ARG A 51 4.98 -7.49 -2.11
N ILE A 52 5.38 -8.03 -3.25
CA ILE A 52 6.78 -8.07 -3.68
C ILE A 52 7.14 -6.69 -4.24
N LYS A 53 8.11 -6.02 -3.62
CA LYS A 53 8.67 -4.77 -4.15
C LYS A 53 10.13 -5.00 -4.56
N THR A 54 10.41 -4.88 -5.86
CA THR A 54 11.77 -5.02 -6.41
C THR A 54 12.75 -4.01 -5.82
N LYS A 55 12.29 -2.77 -5.58
CA LYS A 55 13.07 -1.72 -4.89
C LYS A 55 13.42 -2.08 -3.43
N LEU A 56 12.71 -3.02 -2.82
CA LEU A 56 12.94 -3.51 -1.46
C LEU A 56 13.54 -4.93 -1.47
N SER A 57 14.30 -5.29 -2.51
CA SER A 57 14.88 -6.63 -2.67
C SER A 57 13.85 -7.77 -2.64
N GLY A 58 12.62 -7.49 -3.11
CA GLY A 58 11.52 -8.44 -3.12
C GLY A 58 10.76 -8.55 -1.80
N LEU A 59 11.15 -7.78 -0.77
CA LEU A 59 10.49 -7.79 0.53
C LEU A 59 9.16 -7.04 0.52
N SER A 60 8.25 -7.47 1.39
CA SER A 60 7.05 -6.70 1.71
C SER A 60 7.39 -5.47 2.56
N PRO A 61 6.55 -4.41 2.55
CA PRO A 61 6.78 -3.21 3.35
C PRO A 61 7.03 -3.47 4.84
N VAL A 62 6.34 -4.46 5.42
CA VAL A 62 6.56 -4.85 6.83
C VAL A 62 7.87 -5.62 7.00
N ALA A 63 8.19 -6.55 6.09
CA ALA A 63 9.44 -7.29 6.16
C ALA A 63 10.67 -6.36 6.02
N TYR A 64 10.61 -5.41 5.08
CA TYR A 64 11.64 -4.40 4.90
C TYR A 64 11.85 -3.54 6.16
N ARG A 65 10.76 -3.06 6.78
CA ARG A 65 10.84 -2.29 8.04
C ARG A 65 11.47 -3.09 9.17
N LYS A 66 11.13 -4.37 9.33
CA LYS A 66 11.71 -5.23 10.36
C LYS A 66 13.21 -5.43 10.14
N GLN A 67 13.64 -5.64 8.90
CA GLN A 67 15.06 -5.79 8.56
C GLN A 67 15.84 -4.49 8.79
N ASP A 68 15.29 -3.35 8.42
CA ASP A 68 15.91 -2.03 8.64
C ASP A 68 16.12 -1.74 10.13
N THR A 69 15.12 -2.01 10.97
CA THR A 69 15.23 -1.87 12.43
C THR A 69 16.26 -2.82 13.05
N GLN A 70 16.48 -4.01 12.47
CA GLN A 70 17.52 -4.94 12.93
C GLN A 70 18.94 -4.52 12.51
N LEU A 71 19.09 -3.79 11.41
CA LEU A 71 20.39 -3.27 10.94
C LEU A 71 20.79 -1.97 11.64
N ALA A 72 19.82 -1.22 12.17
CA ALA A 72 20.03 0.02 12.91
C ALA A 72 20.26 -0.17 14.42
N ALA A 73 20.13 -1.41 14.92
CA ALA A 73 20.37 -1.82 16.31
C ALA A 73 21.76 -2.44 16.47
#